data_AF-A0A3A4WZ81-F1
#
_entry.id   AF-A0A3A4WZ81-F1
#
_cell.length_a   1.000
_cell.length_b   1.000
_cell.length_c   1.000
_cell.angle_alpha   90.00
_cell.angle_beta   90.00
_cell.angle_gamma   90.00
#
_symmetry.space_group_name_H-M   'P 1'
#
loop_
_entity.id
_entity.type
_entity.pdbx_description
1 polymer ?
#
loop_
_entity_poly.entity_id
_entity_poly.type
_entity_poly.pdbx_seq_one_letter_code
_entity_poly.pdbx_strand_id
1 'polypeptide(L)' 'MKKACLLVVALFLMGCGAAAERSEFYKHDSHFKSWSHMGFSVQGYKNPTAADADKSDAQGWWGEPIEVPFGTK' A
#
# COMPACT_ATOMS: atom_id res chain seq x y z
N MET A 1 6.70 -26.35 -22.40
CA MET A 1 7.55 -25.29 -21.80
C MET A 1 6.99 -23.88 -22.05
N LYS A 2 6.83 -23.42 -23.30
CA LYS A 2 6.33 -22.05 -23.62
C LYS A 2 4.98 -21.68 -22.99
N LYS A 3 4.03 -22.64 -22.96
CA LYS A 3 2.67 -22.45 -22.39
C LYS A 3 2.68 -22.29 -20.87
N ALA A 4 3.66 -22.89 -20.17
CA ALA A 4 3.77 -22.78 -18.72
C ALA A 4 4.31 -21.40 -18.30
N CYS A 5 5.28 -20.85 -19.03
CA CYS A 5 5.76 -19.48 -18.80
C CYS A 5 4.66 -18.44 -18.98
N LEU A 6 3.81 -18.57 -20.01
CA LEU A 6 2.67 -17.67 -20.22
C LEU A 6 1.66 -17.73 -19.06
N LEU A 7 1.44 -18.90 -18.49
CA LEU A 7 0.54 -19.10 -17.36
C LEU A 7 1.09 -18.44 -16.07
N VAL A 8 2.40 -18.57 -15.82
CA VAL A 8 3.07 -17.91 -14.69
C VAL A 8 3.03 -16.40 -14.82
N VAL A 9 3.28 -15.86 -16.02
CA VAL A 9 3.19 -14.41 -16.28
C VAL A 9 1.76 -13.92 -16.09
N ALA A 10 0.76 -14.65 -16.59
CA ALA A 10 -0.64 -14.29 -16.40
C ALA A 10 -1.05 -14.24 -14.92
N LEU A 11 -0.64 -15.24 -14.13
CA LEU A 11 -0.90 -15.27 -12.67
C LEU A 11 -0.19 -14.13 -11.92
N PHE A 12 1.03 -13.79 -12.33
CA PHE A 12 1.80 -12.68 -11.76
C PHE A 12 1.13 -11.32 -12.03
N LEU A 13 0.61 -11.12 -13.24
CA LEU A 13 -0.10 -9.89 -13.61
C LEU A 13 -1.44 -9.75 -12.89
N MET A 14 -2.17 -10.84 -12.68
CA MET A 14 -3.42 -10.82 -11.89
C MET A 14 -3.18 -10.48 -10.42
N GLY A 15 -2.12 -11.01 -9.81
CA GLY A 15 -1.75 -10.69 -8.43
C GLY A 15 -1.30 -9.25 -8.25
N CYS A 16 -0.54 -8.70 -9.21
CA CYS A 16 -0.07 -7.31 -9.15
C CYS A 16 -1.21 -6.30 -9.39
N GLY A 17 -2.15 -6.61 -10.29
CA GLY A 17 -3.33 -5.77 -10.55
C GLY A 17 -4.25 -5.62 -9.33
N ALA A 18 -4.52 -6.72 -8.62
CA ALA A 18 -5.36 -6.69 -7.42
C ALA A 18 -4.73 -5.88 -6.27
N ALA A 19 -3.41 -5.97 -6.08
CA ALA A 19 -2.69 -5.17 -5.09
C ALA A 19 -2.67 -3.67 -5.45
N ALA A 20 -2.49 -3.36 -6.74
CA ALA A 20 -2.50 -1.99 -7.23
C ALA A 20 -3.91 -1.36 -7.22
N GLU A 21 -4.98 -2.16 -7.33
CA GLU A 21 -6.36 -1.70 -7.16
C GLU A 21 -6.66 -1.36 -5.69
N ARG A 22 -6.30 -2.25 -4.74
CA ARG A 22 -6.53 -2.02 -3.30
C ARG A 22 -5.75 -0.85 -2.74
N SER A 23 -4.55 -0.62 -3.25
CA SER A 23 -3.71 0.51 -2.84
C SER A 23 -4.12 1.82 -3.51
N GLU A 24 -5.12 1.81 -4.39
CA GLU A 24 -5.50 2.96 -5.22
C GLU A 24 -4.34 3.56 -6.02
N PHE A 25 -3.26 2.79 -6.23
CA PHE A 25 -2.02 3.29 -6.82
C PHE A 25 -2.25 3.87 -8.21
N TYR A 26 -3.12 3.25 -9.03
CA TYR A 26 -3.45 3.74 -10.37
C TYR A 26 -4.32 5.01 -10.39
N LYS A 27 -4.90 5.42 -9.25
CA LYS A 27 -5.75 6.62 -9.16
C LYS A 27 -4.94 7.89 -8.88
N HIS A 28 -3.63 7.77 -8.70
CA HIS A 28 -2.76 8.87 -8.33
C HIS A 28 -1.56 8.97 -9.27
N ASP A 29 -1.15 10.21 -9.57
CA ASP A 29 -0.02 10.48 -10.47
C ASP A 29 1.36 10.15 -9.85
N SER A 30 1.39 9.86 -8.55
CA SER A 30 2.61 9.50 -7.81
C SER A 30 2.41 8.23 -6.98
N HIS A 31 3.50 7.50 -6.72
CA HIS A 31 3.50 6.36 -5.81
C HIS A 31 3.16 6.75 -4.37
N PHE A 32 3.71 7.88 -3.93
CA PHE A 32 3.53 8.39 -2.58
C PHE A 32 3.10 9.85 -2.64
N LYS A 33 2.26 10.24 -1.69
CA LYS A 33 1.80 11.62 -1.53
C LYS A 33 2.89 12.55 -1.00
N SER A 34 3.75 12.03 -0.13
CA SER A 34 4.81 12.78 0.54
C SER A 34 5.98 11.87 0.90
N TRP A 35 7.10 12.47 1.32
CA TRP A 35 8.24 11.73 1.86
C TRP A 35 7.90 10.96 3.13
N SER A 36 6.99 11.48 3.96
CA SER A 36 6.49 10.78 5.13
C SER A 36 5.64 9.56 4.75
N HIS A 37 4.81 9.67 3.72
CA HIS A 37 4.06 8.54 3.17
C HIS A 37 5.04 7.44 2.72
N MET A 38 6.07 7.80 1.94
CA MET A 38 7.10 6.85 1.52
C MET A 38 7.80 6.17 2.72
N GLY A 39 8.24 6.94 3.72
CA GLY A 39 8.90 6.39 4.90
C GLY A 39 8.01 5.42 5.69
N PHE A 40 6.72 5.74 5.80
CA PHE A 40 5.74 4.86 6.40
C PHE A 40 5.57 3.55 5.60
N SER A 41 5.43 3.62 4.28
CA SER A 41 5.31 2.45 3.41
C SER A 41 6.54 1.54 3.39
N VAL A 42 7.74 2.08 3.66
CA VAL A 42 8.98 1.29 3.69
C VAL A 42 9.17 0.56 5.03
N GLN A 43 8.90 1.23 6.16
CA GLN A 43 9.21 0.67 7.49
C GLN A 43 8.12 0.91 8.54
N GLY A 44 7.40 2.04 8.48
CA GLY A 44 6.40 2.41 9.48
C GLY A 44 5.22 1.43 9.60
N TYR A 45 4.79 0.84 8.49
CA TYR A 45 3.66 -0.10 8.45
C TYR A 45 3.84 -1.35 9.35
N LYS A 46 5.09 -1.68 9.73
CA LYS A 46 5.39 -2.86 10.56
C LYS A 46 4.98 -2.69 12.02
N ASN A 47 4.93 -1.45 12.50
CA ASN A 47 4.48 -1.12 13.86
C ASN A 47 3.79 0.26 13.82
N PRO A 48 2.59 0.33 13.22
CA PRO A 48 1.93 1.60 12.97
C PRO A 48 1.43 2.18 14.30
N THR A 49 1.56 3.50 14.46
CA THR A 49 1.15 4.22 15.68
C THR A 49 -0.06 5.11 15.42
N ALA A 50 -0.74 5.55 16.48
CA ALA A 50 -1.82 6.54 16.36
C ALA A 50 -1.35 7.84 15.68
N ALA A 51 -0.10 8.26 15.93
CA ALA A 51 0.49 9.43 15.28
C ALA A 51 0.69 9.24 13.77
N ASP A 52 0.86 8.01 13.30
CA ASP A 52 0.94 7.71 11.86
C ASP A 52 -0.44 7.76 11.21
N ALA A 53 -1.49 7.33 11.93
CA ALA A 53 -2.88 7.49 11.48
C ALA A 53 -3.25 8.98 11.35
N ASP A 54 -2.96 9.79 12.37
CA ASP A 54 -3.20 11.24 12.33
C ASP A 54 -2.47 11.92 11.14
N LYS A 55 -1.22 11.49 10.86
CA LYS A 55 -0.45 11.99 9.71
C LYS A 55 -1.02 11.54 8.37
N SER A 56 -1.46 10.28 8.29
CA SER A 56 -2.09 9.70 7.11
C SER A 56 -3.33 10.49 6.74
N ASP A 57 -4.19 10.79 7.72
CA ASP A 57 -5.40 11.58 7.53
C ASP A 57 -5.08 13.03 7.15
N ALA A 58 -4.15 13.68 7.87
CA ALA A 58 -3.77 15.07 7.62
C ALA A 58 -3.15 15.31 6.24
N GLN A 59 -2.44 14.31 5.70
CA GLN A 59 -1.75 14.41 4.41
C GLN A 59 -2.51 13.75 3.26
N GLY A 60 -3.61 13.06 3.55
CA GLY A 60 -4.42 12.32 2.57
C GLY A 60 -3.62 11.20 1.90
N TRP A 61 -3.01 10.31 2.69
CA TRP A 61 -2.34 9.14 2.15
C TRP A 61 -3.38 8.11 1.66
N TRP A 62 -3.07 7.45 0.56
CA TRP A 62 -3.83 6.33 0.00
C TRP A 62 -3.08 5.03 0.25
N GLY A 63 -3.79 3.90 0.18
CA GLY A 63 -3.19 2.59 0.36
C GLY A 63 -4.20 1.58 0.88
N GLU A 64 -3.70 0.38 1.19
CA GLU A 64 -4.50 -0.62 1.88
C GLU A 64 -4.73 -0.15 3.33
N PRO A 65 -5.98 -0.23 3.85
CA PRO A 65 -6.25 0.13 5.23
C PRO A 65 -5.52 -0.81 6.18
N ILE A 66 -4.84 -0.23 7.18
CA ILE A 66 -4.12 -0.97 8.21
C ILE A 66 -4.77 -0.66 9.55
N GLU A 67 -5.04 -1.70 10.33
CA GLU A 67 -5.46 -1.52 11.73
C GLU A 67 -4.26 -1.06 12.55
N VAL A 68 -4.31 0.19 13.01
CA VAL A 68 -3.43 0.67 14.07
C VAL A 68 -3.90 0.07 15.39
N PRO A 69 -3.05 -0.67 16.13
CA PRO A 69 -3.38 -1.08 17.48
C PRO A 69 -3.53 0.20 18.30
N PHE A 70 -4.77 0.60 18.54
CA PHE A 70 -5.07 1.62 19.52
C PHE A 70 -4.57 1.09 20.85
N GLY A 71 -3.54 1.73 21.41
CA GLY A 71 -3.47 1.80 22.86
C GLY A 71 -4.84 2.27 23.31
N THR A 72 -5.56 1.40 24.04
CA THR A 72 -6.77 1.75 24.77
C THR A 72 -6.59 3.14 25.37
N LYS A 73 -7.51 4.05 25.05
CA LYS A 73 -7.65 5.27 25.84
C LYS A 73 -7.72 4.93 27.34
#